data_AF-A0A947QQ08-F1
#
_entry.id   AF-A0A947QQ08-F1
#
_cell.length_a   1.000
_cell.length_b   1.000
_cell.length_c   1.000
_cell.angle_alpha   90.00
_cell.angle_beta   90.00
_cell.angle_gamma   90.00
#
_symmetry.space_group_name_H-M   'P 1'
#
loop_
_entity.id
_entity.type
_entity.pdbx_description
1 polymer ?
#
loop_
_entity_poly.entity_id
_entity_poly.type
_entity_poly.pdbx_seq_one_letter_code
_entity_poly.pdbx_strand_id
1 'polypeptide(L)'
;MNKTIIIVIVVVVLLLCCCSAGGIAAYLLLNSSSTVEHEDTTETSTSTSIADNLPYTNYEHDFSLLFPNSWEGYNVDKTPGAGLEFEAYYQFKLTSSTQGEVSMFTITVYSQNDWDPMLEELGMEIKLGENSEYVYTFAQMNGIAPQDLQAAFDDIGEIKDSFQLNK
;
A
#
# COMPACT_ATOMS: atom_id res chain seq x y z
N MET A 1 18.67 12.60 41.27
CA MET A 1 19.08 12.26 39.88
C MET A 1 20.56 11.88 39.91
N ASN A 2 20.89 10.60 39.66
CA ASN A 2 22.23 10.06 39.89
C ASN A 2 23.20 10.51 38.78
N LYS A 3 24.29 11.18 39.19
CA LYS A 3 25.32 11.75 38.30
C LYS A 3 25.94 10.74 37.32
N THR A 4 25.87 9.45 37.64
CA THR A 4 26.39 8.35 36.81
C THR A 4 25.60 8.14 35.51
N ILE A 5 24.30 8.45 35.49
CA ILE A 5 23.44 8.22 34.31
C ILE A 5 23.71 9.26 33.21
N ILE A 6 24.11 10.47 33.58
CA ILE A 6 24.35 11.56 32.62
C ILE A 6 25.63 11.31 31.81
N ILE A 7 26.65 10.68 32.39
CA ILE A 7 27.93 10.44 31.70
C ILE A 7 27.80 9.37 30.61
N VAL A 8 26.98 8.34 30.84
CA VAL A 8 26.79 7.24 29.86
C VAL A 8 26.08 7.74 28.60
N ILE A 9 25.10 8.64 28.75
CA ILE A 9 24.32 9.17 27.62
C ILE A 9 25.20 10.05 26.72
N VAL A 10 26.11 10.84 27.28
CA VAL A 10 26.99 11.74 26.50
C VAL A 10 28.00 10.94 25.65
N VAL A 11 28.48 9.79 26.13
CA VAL A 11 29.46 8.96 25.39
C VAL A 11 28.80 8.22 24.22
N VAL A 12 27.55 7.77 24.36
CA VAL A 12 26.83 7.05 23.29
C VAL A 12 26.45 8.01 22.15
N VAL A 13 26.05 9.24 22.46
CA VAL A 13 25.71 10.25 21.43
C VAL A 13 26.94 10.67 20.62
N LEU A 14 28.12 10.70 21.22
CA LEU A 14 29.37 11.04 20.53
C LEU A 14 29.87 9.93 19.58
N LEU A 15 29.51 8.68 19.83
CA LEU A 15 29.90 7.53 18.99
C LEU A 15 29.04 7.35 17.73
N LEU A 16 27.86 7.97 17.66
CA LEU A 16 26.93 7.84 16.53
C LEU A 16 27.16 8.85 15.39
N CYS A 17 28.08 9.81 15.53
CA CYS A 17 28.30 10.88 14.54
C CYS A 17 29.41 10.61 13.48
N CYS A 18 30.04 9.43 13.46
CA CYS A 18 31.23 9.21 12.61
C CYS A 18 31.04 8.31 11.37
N CYS A 19 29.82 7.89 11.00
CA CYS A 19 29.62 6.88 9.94
C CYS A 19 28.90 7.37 8.67
N SER A 20 28.69 8.67 8.46
CA SER A 20 27.84 9.17 7.36
C SER A 20 28.56 9.96 6.26
N ALA A 21 29.76 9.55 5.84
CA ALA A 21 30.50 10.27 4.79
C ALA A 21 31.04 9.43 3.61
N GLY A 22 30.56 8.20 3.38
CA GLY A 22 31.19 7.29 2.40
C GLY A 22 30.32 6.62 1.33
N GLY A 23 29.01 6.87 1.26
CA GLY A 23 28.09 5.92 0.57
C GLY A 23 27.38 6.36 -0.72
N ILE A 24 27.50 7.61 -1.19
CA ILE A 24 26.53 8.15 -2.17
C ILE A 24 27.01 8.08 -3.63
N ALA A 25 28.30 7.85 -3.91
CA ALA A 25 28.84 7.97 -5.27
C ALA A 25 28.66 6.74 -6.19
N ALA A 26 28.27 5.57 -5.67
CA ALA A 26 28.27 4.33 -6.45
C ALA A 26 26.94 3.97 -7.14
N TYR A 27 25.82 4.59 -6.76
CA TYR A 27 24.49 4.16 -7.25
C TYR A 27 24.04 4.84 -8.56
N LEU A 28 24.76 5.86 -9.05
CA LEU A 28 24.38 6.63 -10.24
C LEU A 28 24.89 6.08 -11.58
N LEU A 29 25.60 4.94 -11.61
CA LEU A 29 26.22 4.41 -12.84
C LEU A 29 25.52 3.19 -13.46
N LEU A 30 24.41 2.68 -12.93
CA LEU A 30 23.81 1.42 -13.40
C LEU A 30 22.52 1.51 -14.23
N ASN A 31 21.95 2.70 -14.46
CA ASN A 31 20.68 2.84 -15.20
C ASN A 31 20.84 3.47 -16.60
N SER A 32 21.79 2.95 -17.40
CA SER A 32 21.92 3.34 -18.82
C SER A 32 21.17 2.37 -19.74
N SER A 33 20.02 2.84 -20.20
CA SER A 33 19.37 2.67 -21.51
C SER A 33 19.34 1.30 -22.19
N SER A 34 18.11 0.85 -22.46
CA SER A 34 17.80 0.02 -23.63
C SER A 34 16.53 0.55 -24.29
N THR A 35 16.71 1.22 -25.42
CA THR A 35 15.62 1.64 -26.31
C THR A 35 15.26 0.44 -27.18
N VAL A 36 14.03 -0.05 -27.04
CA VAL A 36 13.45 -1.07 -27.92
C VAL A 36 12.50 -0.37 -28.88
N GLU A 37 12.82 -0.42 -30.18
CA GLU A 37 11.89 -0.04 -31.24
C GLU A 37 10.84 -1.14 -31.38
N HIS A 38 9.57 -0.76 -31.46
CA HIS A 38 8.47 -1.68 -31.75
C HIS A 38 7.71 -1.24 -33.00
N GLU A 39 7.54 -2.23 -33.88
CA GLU A 39 6.84 -2.18 -35.16
C GLU A 39 5.33 -2.03 -34.95
N ASP A 40 4.73 -1.11 -35.68
CA ASP A 40 3.30 -0.83 -35.70
C ASP A 40 2.58 -1.87 -36.58
N THR A 41 1.73 -2.69 -35.97
CA THR A 41 0.78 -3.55 -36.69
C THR A 41 -0.63 -3.25 -36.17
N THR A 42 -1.39 -2.54 -37.00
CA THR A 42 -2.79 -2.20 -36.74
C THR A 42 -3.69 -3.39 -37.08
N GLU A 43 -4.17 -4.11 -36.06
CA GLU A 43 -5.27 -5.07 -36.20
C GLU A 43 -6.54 -4.59 -35.47
N THR A 44 -7.62 -4.49 -36.23
CA THR A 44 -8.96 -4.15 -35.74
C THR A 44 -9.56 -5.36 -35.03
N SER A 45 -9.42 -5.41 -33.70
CA SER A 45 -10.00 -6.45 -32.86
C SER A 45 -11.37 -6.01 -32.31
N THR A 46 -12.41 -6.77 -32.65
CA THR A 46 -13.70 -6.72 -31.94
C THR A 46 -13.51 -7.46 -30.62
N SER A 47 -13.28 -6.70 -29.54
CA SER A 47 -13.03 -7.23 -28.19
C SER A 47 -14.33 -7.48 -27.45
N THR A 48 -14.69 -8.76 -27.32
CA THR A 48 -15.51 -9.22 -26.19
C THR A 48 -14.55 -9.29 -25.00
N SER A 49 -14.53 -8.23 -24.19
CA SER A 49 -13.74 -8.18 -22.95
C SER A 49 -14.25 -9.27 -22.00
N ILE A 50 -13.56 -10.40 -21.99
CA ILE A 50 -13.44 -11.20 -20.78
C ILE A 50 -12.43 -10.41 -19.94
N ALA A 51 -12.89 -9.72 -18.91
CA ALA A 51 -12.02 -8.97 -18.03
C ALA A 51 -11.07 -9.95 -17.33
N ASP A 52 -9.79 -9.92 -17.72
CA ASP A 52 -8.74 -10.66 -17.03
C ASP A 52 -8.46 -9.95 -15.71
N ASN A 53 -9.14 -10.35 -14.63
CA ASN A 53 -8.92 -9.78 -13.30
C ASN A 53 -7.54 -10.18 -12.75
N LEU A 54 -6.76 -9.21 -12.26
CA LEU A 54 -5.47 -9.39 -11.61
C LEU A 54 -5.70 -9.74 -10.12
N PRO A 55 -5.37 -10.96 -9.65
CA PRO A 55 -5.63 -11.34 -8.26
C PRO A 55 -4.56 -10.77 -7.31
N TYR A 56 -4.99 -10.37 -6.12
CA TYR A 56 -4.13 -10.13 -4.96
C TYR A 56 -4.55 -11.08 -3.84
N THR A 57 -3.57 -11.72 -3.20
CA THR A 57 -3.80 -12.55 -2.02
C THR A 57 -2.84 -12.17 -0.92
N ASN A 58 -3.39 -11.80 0.23
CA ASN A 58 -2.65 -11.59 1.45
C ASN A 58 -2.75 -12.85 2.31
N TYR A 59 -1.68 -13.64 2.32
CA TYR A 59 -1.60 -14.87 3.10
C TYR A 59 -1.30 -14.64 4.59
N GLU A 60 -0.94 -13.42 4.99
CA GLU A 60 -0.65 -13.12 6.39
C GLU A 60 -1.92 -12.79 7.19
N HIS A 61 -2.88 -12.12 6.54
CA HIS A 61 -4.15 -11.75 7.14
C HIS A 61 -5.33 -12.30 6.33
N ASP A 62 -5.16 -13.43 5.65
CA ASP A 62 -6.22 -14.25 5.05
C ASP A 62 -7.31 -13.50 4.24
N PHE A 63 -6.91 -12.60 3.36
CA PHE A 63 -7.84 -11.95 2.43
C PHE A 63 -7.33 -11.91 0.99
N SER A 64 -8.24 -11.67 0.06
CA SER A 64 -7.97 -11.50 -1.37
C SER A 64 -8.84 -10.41 -1.98
N LEU A 65 -8.35 -9.87 -3.10
CA LEU A 65 -9.00 -8.87 -3.94
C LEU A 65 -8.79 -9.24 -5.41
N LEU A 66 -9.70 -8.77 -6.27
CA LEU A 66 -9.57 -8.81 -7.72
C LEU A 66 -9.46 -7.38 -8.25
N PHE A 67 -8.43 -7.15 -9.07
CA PHE A 67 -8.14 -5.85 -9.66
C PHE A 67 -8.46 -5.87 -11.16
N PRO A 68 -9.21 -4.88 -11.68
CA PRO A 68 -9.37 -4.71 -13.12
C PRO A 68 -8.05 -4.36 -13.82
N ASN A 69 -8.01 -4.48 -15.14
CA ASN A 69 -6.81 -4.18 -15.94
C ASN A 69 -6.33 -2.72 -15.82
N SER A 70 -7.19 -1.77 -15.45
CA SER A 70 -6.80 -0.39 -15.20
C SER A 70 -5.81 -0.24 -14.04
N TRP A 71 -5.69 -1.27 -13.21
CA TRP A 71 -4.76 -1.38 -12.09
C TRP A 71 -3.47 -2.10 -12.44
N GLU A 72 -3.19 -2.36 -13.72
CA GLU A 72 -1.91 -2.96 -14.13
C GLU A 72 -0.73 -2.18 -13.55
N GLY A 73 0.21 -2.91 -12.92
CA GLY A 73 1.38 -2.31 -12.28
C GLY A 73 1.13 -1.70 -10.90
N TYR A 74 0.02 -2.03 -10.23
CA TYR A 74 -0.19 -1.62 -8.84
C TYR A 74 0.89 -2.14 -7.90
N ASN A 75 1.15 -1.39 -6.82
CA ASN A 75 2.04 -1.76 -5.74
C ASN A 75 1.29 -1.77 -4.40
N VAL A 76 1.72 -2.59 -3.44
CA VAL A 76 1.13 -2.69 -2.11
C VAL A 76 2.20 -2.51 -1.05
N ASP A 77 2.08 -1.44 -0.27
CA ASP A 77 2.94 -1.19 0.88
C ASP A 77 2.26 -1.65 2.17
N LYS A 78 2.98 -2.45 2.96
CA LYS A 78 2.55 -2.86 4.30
C LYS A 78 3.24 -2.00 5.36
N THR A 79 2.44 -1.44 6.27
CA THR A 79 2.91 -0.82 7.51
C THR A 79 2.43 -1.64 8.71
N PRO A 80 3.31 -2.20 9.55
CA PRO A 80 2.90 -2.87 10.78
C PRO A 80 2.42 -1.84 11.81
N GLY A 81 1.38 -2.16 12.57
CA GLY A 81 0.81 -1.28 13.58
C GLY A 81 1.58 -1.30 14.90
N ALA A 82 2.84 -0.87 14.86
CA ALA A 82 3.82 -0.92 15.96
C ALA A 82 3.39 -0.21 17.27
N GLY A 83 2.46 -0.81 18.01
CA GLY A 83 1.81 -0.22 19.19
C GLY A 83 0.67 0.75 18.86
N LEU A 84 0.14 0.70 17.63
CA LEU A 84 -1.07 1.41 17.24
C LEU A 84 -2.28 0.49 17.41
N GLU A 85 -3.49 1.04 17.39
CA GLU A 85 -4.74 0.29 17.56
C GLU A 85 -5.13 -0.50 16.29
N PHE A 86 -4.16 -1.02 15.56
CA PHE A 86 -4.34 -1.91 14.40
C PHE A 86 -3.14 -2.85 14.27
N GLU A 87 -3.33 -4.00 13.62
CA GLU A 87 -2.27 -4.99 13.39
C GLU A 87 -1.42 -4.62 12.17
N ALA A 88 -2.08 -4.29 11.06
CA ALA A 88 -1.42 -3.92 9.82
C ALA A 88 -2.25 -2.93 8.99
N TYR A 89 -1.55 -2.17 8.16
CA TYR A 89 -2.11 -1.21 7.23
C TYR A 89 -1.53 -1.46 5.84
N TYR A 90 -2.39 -1.71 4.86
CA TYR A 90 -2.02 -2.00 3.47
C TYR A 90 -2.43 -0.84 2.57
N GLN A 91 -1.45 -0.21 1.93
CA GLN A 91 -1.65 0.89 0.97
C GLN A 91 -1.52 0.38 -0.46
N PHE A 92 -2.59 0.52 -1.24
CA PHE A 92 -2.61 0.14 -2.65
C PHE A 92 -2.35 1.39 -3.50
N LYS A 93 -1.29 1.33 -4.31
CA LYS A 93 -0.72 2.48 -5.00
C LYS A 93 -0.60 2.26 -6.50
N LEU A 94 -0.71 3.34 -7.26
CA LEU A 94 -0.39 3.41 -8.68
C LEU A 94 0.58 4.58 -8.92
N THR A 95 1.34 4.51 -10.01
CA THR A 95 2.23 5.60 -10.40
C THR A 95 1.54 6.51 -11.41
N SER A 96 1.22 7.74 -11.01
CA SER A 96 0.82 8.80 -11.95
C SER A 96 2.06 9.40 -12.62
N SER A 97 1.94 9.63 -13.92
CA SER A 97 2.89 10.38 -14.74
C SER A 97 3.13 11.81 -14.25
N THR A 98 2.20 12.38 -13.48
CA THR A 98 2.26 13.78 -13.03
C THR A 98 2.57 13.93 -11.53
N GLN A 99 2.22 12.93 -10.73
CA GLN A 99 2.32 13.00 -9.26
C GLN A 99 3.22 11.94 -8.63
N GLY A 100 3.79 11.02 -9.42
CA GLY A 100 4.53 9.89 -8.89
C GLY A 100 3.60 8.86 -8.25
N GLU A 101 4.03 8.20 -7.18
CA GLU A 101 3.19 7.22 -6.49
C GLU A 101 2.01 7.88 -5.78
N VAL A 102 0.81 7.40 -6.08
CA VAL A 102 -0.45 7.84 -5.49
C VAL A 102 -1.10 6.68 -4.76
N SER A 103 -1.37 6.88 -3.46
CA SER A 103 -2.15 5.93 -2.65
C SER A 103 -3.62 6.09 -3.00
N MET A 104 -4.21 5.04 -3.56
CA MET A 104 -5.56 5.04 -4.12
C MET A 104 -6.59 4.64 -3.06
N PHE A 105 -6.29 3.56 -2.32
CA PHE A 105 -7.07 3.13 -1.17
C PHE A 105 -6.21 2.29 -0.22
N THR A 106 -6.77 2.05 0.96
CA THR A 106 -6.13 1.27 2.01
C THR A 106 -7.07 0.27 2.65
N ILE A 107 -6.49 -0.85 3.07
CA ILE A 107 -7.11 -1.82 3.97
C ILE A 107 -6.37 -1.79 5.30
N THR A 108 -7.09 -1.46 6.37
CA THR A 108 -6.56 -1.56 7.74
C THR A 108 -7.09 -2.83 8.38
N VAL A 109 -6.19 -3.58 9.00
CA VAL A 109 -6.48 -4.83 9.69
C VAL A 109 -6.38 -4.58 11.19
N TYR A 110 -7.47 -4.83 11.90
CA TYR A 110 -7.58 -4.74 13.35
C TYR A 110 -7.63 -6.14 13.93
N SER A 111 -7.04 -6.35 15.11
CA SER A 111 -7.40 -7.52 15.90
C SER A 111 -8.86 -7.38 16.35
N GLN A 112 -9.55 -8.50 16.57
CA GLN A 112 -10.91 -8.48 17.14
C GLN A 112 -10.97 -7.70 18.48
N ASN A 113 -9.92 -7.75 19.29
CA ASN A 113 -9.88 -7.08 20.59
C ASN A 113 -9.71 -5.55 20.49
N ASP A 114 -9.07 -5.07 19.42
CA ASP A 114 -8.80 -3.64 19.23
C ASP A 114 -9.93 -2.94 18.43
N TRP A 115 -10.80 -3.71 17.77
CA TRP A 115 -11.87 -3.17 16.94
C TRP A 115 -13.00 -2.49 17.72
N ASP A 116 -13.45 -3.08 18.82
CA ASP A 116 -14.60 -2.56 19.58
C ASP A 116 -14.35 -1.15 20.17
N PRO A 117 -13.19 -0.86 20.82
CA PRO A 117 -12.88 0.50 21.29
C PRO A 117 -12.83 1.51 20.14
N MET A 118 -12.27 1.09 19.00
CA MET A 118 -12.16 1.91 17.80
C MET A 118 -13.52 2.31 17.20
N LEU A 119 -14.50 1.41 17.24
CA LEU A 119 -15.86 1.69 16.76
C LEU A 119 -16.55 2.75 17.63
N GLU A 120 -16.35 2.70 18.95
CA GLU A 120 -16.92 3.67 19.89
C GLU A 120 -16.26 5.05 19.77
N GLU A 121 -14.95 5.11 19.60
CA GLU A 121 -14.21 6.37 19.54
C GLU A 121 -14.41 7.11 18.21
N LEU A 122 -14.27 6.40 17.08
CA LEU A 122 -14.26 7.04 15.76
C LEU A 122 -15.60 7.00 15.04
N GLY A 123 -16.57 6.22 15.52
CA GLY A 123 -17.85 6.02 14.84
C GLY A 123 -17.68 5.47 13.42
N MET A 124 -16.61 4.71 13.17
CA MET A 124 -16.29 4.22 11.83
C MET A 124 -17.13 3.00 11.45
N GLU A 125 -18.11 3.21 10.58
CA GLU A 125 -18.94 2.11 10.05
C GLU A 125 -18.35 1.38 8.82
N ILE A 126 -17.09 1.65 8.43
CA ILE A 126 -16.55 1.11 7.17
C ILE A 126 -15.87 -0.26 7.39
N LYS A 127 -16.63 -1.22 7.91
CA LYS A 127 -16.23 -2.63 7.99
C LYS A 127 -16.33 -3.26 6.60
N LEU A 128 -15.23 -3.82 6.12
CA LEU A 128 -15.15 -4.54 4.85
C LEU A 128 -15.47 -6.03 5.03
N GLY A 129 -15.03 -6.62 6.15
CA GLY A 129 -15.29 -8.00 6.53
C GLY A 129 -14.65 -8.34 7.87
N GLU A 130 -14.79 -9.59 8.32
CA GLU A 130 -14.11 -10.11 9.50
C GLU A 130 -13.95 -11.62 9.45
N ASN A 131 -12.90 -12.13 10.09
CA ASN A 131 -12.74 -13.54 10.42
C ASN A 131 -12.62 -13.73 11.94
N SER A 132 -12.20 -14.90 12.41
CA SER A 132 -12.06 -15.19 13.84
C SER A 132 -10.95 -14.41 14.54
N GLU A 133 -9.99 -13.85 13.80
CA GLU A 133 -8.82 -13.16 14.33
C GLU A 133 -8.86 -11.65 14.07
N TYR A 134 -9.36 -11.25 12.90
CA TYR A 134 -9.23 -9.90 12.39
C TYR A 134 -10.54 -9.27 11.92
N VAL A 135 -10.59 -7.94 12.00
CA VAL A 135 -11.58 -7.09 11.36
C VAL A 135 -10.89 -6.23 10.31
N TYR A 136 -11.49 -6.15 9.13
CA TYR A 136 -10.93 -5.42 7.99
C TYR A 136 -11.76 -4.17 7.75
N THR A 137 -11.10 -3.05 7.52
CA THR A 137 -11.75 -1.80 7.11
C THR A 137 -11.21 -1.33 5.78
N PHE A 138 -11.95 -0.43 5.14
CA PHE A 138 -11.62 0.13 3.85
C PHE A 138 -11.65 1.65 3.91
N ALA A 139 -10.60 2.30 3.41
CA ALA A 139 -10.59 3.75 3.24
C ALA A 139 -10.01 4.09 1.87
N GLN A 140 -10.71 4.91 1.10
CA GLN A 140 -10.23 5.40 -0.19
C GLN A 140 -9.63 6.80 -0.05
N MET A 141 -8.81 7.19 -1.03
CA MET A 141 -8.34 8.56 -1.16
C MET A 141 -9.54 9.52 -1.26
N ASN A 142 -9.46 10.64 -0.53
CA ASN A 142 -10.39 11.75 -0.71
C ASN A 142 -9.87 12.69 -1.80
N GLY A 143 -10.74 13.16 -2.69
CA GLY A 143 -10.41 14.17 -3.70
C GLY A 143 -10.61 13.70 -5.13
N ILE A 144 -9.89 14.35 -6.05
CA ILE A 144 -9.91 14.06 -7.49
C ILE A 144 -8.62 13.32 -7.82
N ALA A 145 -8.73 12.12 -8.38
CA ALA A 145 -7.58 11.37 -8.84
C ALA A 145 -6.83 12.12 -9.96
N PRO A 146 -5.51 11.89 -10.13
CA PRO A 146 -4.83 12.31 -11.34
C PRO A 146 -5.56 11.81 -12.58
N GLN A 147 -5.60 12.63 -13.64
CA GLN A 147 -6.38 12.32 -14.85
C GLN A 147 -5.99 10.96 -15.46
N ASP A 148 -4.71 10.61 -15.39
CA ASP A 148 -4.17 9.35 -15.89
C ASP A 148 -4.50 8.14 -15.02
N LEU A 149 -5.00 8.35 -13.80
CA LEU A 149 -5.45 7.31 -12.88
C LEU A 149 -6.98 7.28 -12.70
N GLN A 150 -7.74 8.07 -13.47
CA GLN A 150 -9.19 8.19 -13.28
C GLN A 150 -9.91 6.84 -13.49
N ALA A 151 -9.53 6.07 -14.50
CA ALA A 151 -10.12 4.75 -14.74
C ALA A 151 -9.91 3.81 -13.54
N ALA A 152 -8.67 3.75 -13.02
CA ALA A 152 -8.37 2.97 -11.83
C ALA A 152 -9.13 3.47 -10.59
N PHE A 153 -9.33 4.78 -10.47
CA PHE A 153 -10.12 5.37 -9.39
C PHE A 153 -11.59 4.97 -9.46
N ASP A 154 -12.18 4.97 -10.66
CA ASP A 154 -13.57 4.57 -10.88
C ASP A 154 -13.81 3.08 -10.53
N ASP A 155 -12.77 2.25 -10.70
CA ASP A 155 -12.80 0.81 -10.41
C ASP A 155 -12.67 0.45 -8.92
N ILE A 156 -12.38 1.42 -8.04
CA ILE A 156 -12.20 1.16 -6.60
C ILE A 156 -13.42 0.49 -5.96
N GLY A 157 -14.62 0.83 -6.41
CA GLY A 157 -15.86 0.20 -5.93
C GLY A 157 -15.92 -1.30 -6.23
N GLU A 158 -15.57 -1.69 -7.45
CA GLU A 158 -15.53 -3.10 -7.86
C GLU A 158 -14.45 -3.88 -7.10
N ILE A 159 -13.28 -3.28 -6.90
CA ILE A 159 -12.20 -3.88 -6.09
C ILE A 159 -12.67 -4.12 -4.66
N LYS A 160 -13.33 -3.12 -4.06
CA LYS A 160 -13.88 -3.25 -2.70
C LYS A 160 -14.90 -4.40 -2.63
N ASP A 161 -15.80 -4.49 -3.60
CA ASP A 161 -16.83 -5.54 -3.67
C ASP A 161 -16.23 -6.94 -3.92
N SER A 162 -15.03 -7.01 -4.49
CA SER A 162 -14.31 -8.27 -4.72
C SER A 162 -13.67 -8.87 -3.46
N PHE A 163 -13.67 -8.15 -2.32
CA PHE A 163 -13.05 -8.59 -1.09
C PHE A 163 -13.57 -9.95 -0.63
N GLN A 164 -12.65 -10.88 -0.42
CA GLN A 164 -12.94 -12.23 0.05
C GLN A 164 -11.95 -12.67 1.12
N LEU A 165 -12.44 -13.41 2.10
CA LEU A 165 -11.59 -14.09 3.07
C LEU A 165 -11.09 -15.41 2.48
N ASN A 166 -9.82 -15.69 2.71
CA ASN A 166 -9.23 -16.98 2.36
C ASN A 166 -9.81 -18.03 3.32
N LYS A 167 -10.28 -19.17 2.79
CA LYS A 167 -10.88 -20.26 3.58
C LYS A 167 -9.85 -21.30 3.99
#